data_AF-A0A8I1DSQ2-F1
#
_entry.id   AF-A0A8I1DSQ2-F1
#
_cell.length_a   1.000
_cell.length_b   1.000
_cell.length_c   1.000
_cell.angle_alpha   90.00
_cell.angle_beta   90.00
_cell.angle_gamma   90.00
#
_symmetry.space_group_name_H-M   'P 1'
#
loop_
_entity.id
_entity.type
_entity.pdbx_description
1 polymer ?
#
loop_
_entity_poly.entity_id
_entity_poly.type
_entity_poly.pdbx_seq_one_letter_code
_entity_poly.pdbx_strand_id
1 'polypeptide(L)' 'VIRVNDEENVAGEVGVDIYNLIKYTRSNQNTNINQRPIVKRGDKVAKGDVLADGASTDLGELALGQNMLIAFMPWNGYNF' A
#
# COMPACT_ATOMS: atom_id res chain seq x y z
N VAL A 1 11.44 5.21 7.66
CA VAL A 1 12.52 6.20 7.82
C VAL A 1 12.90 6.66 6.44
N ILE A 2 12.68 7.94 6.14
CA ILE A 2 12.91 8.56 4.85
C ILE A 2 13.83 9.75 5.10
N ARG A 3 14.85 9.90 4.26
CA ARG A 3 15.76 11.04 4.36
C ARG A 3 15.14 12.21 3.60
N VAL A 4 15.11 13.38 4.22
CA VAL A 4 14.65 14.63 3.60
C VAL A 4 15.68 15.10 2.56
N ASN A 5 15.22 15.65 1.43
CA ASN A 5 16.10 16.23 0.43
C ASN A 5 16.86 17.43 0.99
N ASP A 6 18.13 17.58 0.61
CA ASP A 6 19.00 18.62 1.17
C ASP A 6 18.49 20.06 0.86
N GLU A 7 17.68 20.23 -0.20
CA GLU A 7 17.05 21.52 -0.59
C GLU A 7 15.85 21.91 0.30
N GLU A 8 15.17 20.93 0.90
CA GLU A 8 14.01 21.13 1.79
C GLU A 8 14.40 21.04 3.28
N ASN A 9 15.69 20.81 3.57
CA ASN A 9 16.17 20.61 4.92
C ASN A 9 16.29 21.93 5.68
N VAL A 10 15.57 22.06 6.81
CA VAL A 10 15.65 23.24 7.67
C VAL A 10 16.86 23.12 8.60
N ALA A 11 17.68 24.17 8.66
CA ALA A 11 18.87 24.21 9.50
C ALA A 11 18.51 24.05 10.99
N GLY A 12 18.81 22.88 11.57
CA GLY A 12 18.57 22.56 12.98
C GLY A 12 17.70 21.32 13.21
N GLU A 13 17.00 20.82 12.19
CA GLU A 13 16.22 19.59 12.30
C GLU A 13 16.99 18.35 11.84
N VAL A 14 16.69 17.21 12.46
CA VAL A 14 17.17 15.91 11.99
C VAL A 14 16.43 15.64 10.69
N GLY A 15 17.11 15.78 9.54
CA GLY A 15 16.55 15.64 8.18
C GLY A 15 16.08 14.23 7.83
N VAL A 16 15.26 13.62 8.70
CA VAL A 16 14.79 12.25 8.64
C VAL A 16 13.33 12.19 9.11
N ASP A 17 12.44 11.78 8.23
CA ASP A 17 11.03 11.53 8.52
C ASP A 17 10.77 10.06 8.86
N ILE A 18 9.99 9.82 9.91
CA ILE A 18 9.64 8.48 10.38
C ILE A 18 8.12 8.27 10.29
N TYR A 19 7.69 7.48 9.30
CA TYR A 19 6.31 7.00 9.17
C TYR A 19 6.18 5.59 9.75
N ASN A 20 5.34 5.44 10.77
CA ASN A 20 5.02 4.14 11.37
C ASN A 20 3.85 3.48 10.62
N LEU A 21 4.00 2.20 10.28
CA LEU A 21 2.96 1.45 9.57
C LEU A 21 1.99 0.79 10.54
N ILE A 22 0.70 0.82 10.19
CA ILE A 22 -0.34 0.06 10.88
C ILE A 22 -0.24 -1.41 10.45
N LYS A 23 -0.06 -2.31 11.42
CA LYS A 23 0.07 -3.75 11.19
C LYS A 23 -1.08 -4.51 11.83
N TYR A 24 -1.65 -5.43 11.05
CA TYR A 24 -2.61 -6.46 11.50
C TYR A 24 -3.69 -5.94 12.47
N THR A 25 -4.30 -4.80 12.15
CA THR A 25 -5.31 -4.17 13.00
C THR A 25 -6.71 -4.57 12.53
N ARG A 26 -7.62 -4.83 13.48
CA ARG A 26 -9.03 -5.16 13.17
C ARG A 26 -9.81 -3.92 12.77
N SER A 27 -10.58 -3.99 11.68
CA SER A 27 -11.51 -2.93 11.25
C SER A 27 -12.85 -3.00 12.00
N ASN A 28 -13.68 -1.98 11.82
CA ASN A 28 -15.05 -1.95 12.36
C ASN A 28 -15.92 -3.10 11.84
N GLN A 29 -15.68 -3.54 10.60
CA GLN A 29 -16.36 -4.67 9.95
C GLN A 29 -15.60 -6.00 10.12
N ASN A 30 -14.67 -6.08 11.08
CA ASN A 30 -13.89 -7.29 11.41
C ASN A 30 -12.95 -7.76 10.29
N THR A 31 -12.62 -6.91 9.33
CA THR A 31 -11.60 -7.17 8.31
C THR A 31 -10.20 -6.78 8.82
N ASN A 32 -9.17 -7.21 8.10
CA ASN A 32 -7.77 -6.91 8.45
C ASN A 32 -7.31 -5.62 7.76
N ILE A 33 -6.84 -4.65 8.55
CA ILE A 33 -6.12 -3.47 8.10
C ILE A 33 -4.62 -3.71 8.33
N ASN A 34 -3.89 -3.91 7.24
CA ASN A 34 -2.45 -4.15 7.26
C ASN A 34 -1.77 -3.34 6.16
N GLN A 35 -0.90 -2.41 6.56
CA GLN A 35 -0.10 -1.63 5.64
C GLN A 35 1.19 -2.37 5.29
N ARG A 36 1.58 -2.36 4.01
CA ARG A 36 2.78 -3.01 3.48
C ARG A 36 3.65 -1.98 2.78
N PRO A 37 4.95 -1.84 3.12
CA PRO A 37 5.81 -0.89 2.44
C PRO A 37 5.99 -1.29 0.97
N ILE A 38 5.86 -0.33 0.06
CA ILE A 38 6.11 -0.56 -1.38
C ILE A 38 7.53 -0.12 -1.77
N VAL A 39 8.05 0.91 -1.11
CA VAL A 39 9.36 1.47 -1.37
C VAL A 39 10.47 0.61 -0.77
N LYS A 40 11.61 0.55 -1.47
CA LYS A 40 12.82 -0.13 -1.01
C LYS A 40 13.86 0.89 -0.54
N ARG A 41 14.87 0.41 0.18
CA ARG A 41 15.99 1.25 0.61
C ARG A 41 16.74 1.76 -0.62
N GLY A 42 16.91 3.07 -0.71
CA GLY A 42 17.62 3.73 -1.81
C GLY A 42 16.70 4.24 -2.93
N ASP A 43 15.40 3.96 -2.88
CA ASP A 43 14.45 4.54 -3.83
C ASP A 43 14.32 6.04 -3.60
N LYS A 44 14.30 6.80 -4.69
CA LYS A 44 13.99 8.24 -4.67
C LYS A 44 12.48 8.40 -4.72
N VAL A 45 11.93 9.12 -3.75
CA VAL A 45 10.50 9.40 -3.64
C VAL A 45 10.27 10.90 -3.77
N ALA A 46 9.20 11.28 -4.47
CA ALA A 46 8.74 12.65 -4.57
C ALA A 46 7.58 12.92 -3.61
N LYS A 47 7.27 14.20 -3.41
CA LYS A 47 6.11 14.60 -2.63
C LYS A 47 4.82 14.08 -3.28
N GLY A 48 4.04 13.31 -2.53
CA GLY A 48 2.77 12.72 -2.98
C GLY A 48 2.89 11.26 -3.40
N ASP A 49 4.10 10.70 -3.48
CA ASP A 49 4.29 9.29 -3.77
C ASP A 49 3.80 8.41 -2.61
N VAL A 50 3.26 7.26 -2.96
CA VAL A 50 2.79 6.26 -1.99
C VAL A 50 3.99 5.54 -1.39
N LEU A 51 4.08 5.52 -0.06
CA LEU A 51 5.20 4.88 0.66
C LEU A 51 4.85 3.45 1.10
N ALA A 52 3.58 3.20 1.35
CA ALA A 52 3.05 1.91 1.77
C ALA A 52 1.60 1.76 1.31
N ASP A 53 1.26 0.57 0.84
CA ASP A 53 -0.10 0.18 0.49
C ASP A 53 -0.85 -0.26 1.73
N GLY A 54 -2.16 0.00 1.76
CA GLY A 54 -3.08 -0.46 2.80
C GLY A 54 -3.78 -1.78 2.45
N ALA A 55 -4.96 -1.96 3.04
CA ALA A 55 -5.87 -3.03 2.66
C ALA A 55 -6.52 -2.69 1.30
N SER A 56 -6.58 -3.66 0.40
CA SER A 56 -7.19 -3.53 -0.93
C SER A 56 -6.59 -2.42 -1.81
N THR A 57 -5.28 -2.18 -1.69
CA THR A 57 -4.51 -1.33 -2.61
C THR A 57 -3.26 -2.07 -3.07
N ASP A 58 -2.87 -1.82 -4.31
CA ASP A 58 -1.63 -2.34 -4.92
C ASP A 58 -0.95 -1.22 -5.71
N LEU A 59 0.30 -0.92 -5.36
CA LEU A 59 1.13 0.12 -5.99
C LEU A 59 0.45 1.50 -6.03
N GLY A 60 -0.29 1.86 -4.98
CA GLY A 60 -1.04 3.11 -4.91
C GLY A 60 -2.37 3.12 -5.66
N GLU A 61 -2.73 2.05 -6.36
CA GLU A 61 -4.03 1.88 -7.01
C GLU A 61 -5.01 1.08 -6.16
N LEU A 62 -6.30 1.31 -6.37
CA LEU A 62 -7.37 0.61 -5.66
C LEU A 62 -7.54 -0.82 -6.24
N ALA A 63 -7.23 -1.84 -5.44
CA ALA A 63 -7.27 -3.25 -5.79
C ALA A 63 -8.26 -4.01 -4.89
N LEU A 64 -9.57 -3.81 -5.11
CA LEU A 64 -10.64 -4.40 -4.29
C LEU A 64 -10.74 -5.93 -4.38
N GLY A 65 -10.25 -6.50 -5.47
CA GLY A 65 -10.39 -7.93 -5.77
C GLY A 65 -9.27 -8.42 -6.66
N GLN A 66 -9.49 -9.54 -7.32
CA GLN A 66 -8.49 -10.18 -8.17
C GLN A 66 -9.06 -10.46 -9.56
N ASN A 67 -8.20 -10.38 -10.57
CA ASN A 67 -8.53 -10.80 -11.91
C ASN A 67 -8.53 -12.32 -11.98
N MET A 68 -9.64 -12.91 -12.43
CA MET A 68 -9.77 -14.36 -12.62
C MET A 68 -9.92 -14.69 -14.10
N LEU A 69 -9.32 -15.80 -14.54
CA LEU A 69 -9.60 -16.38 -15.86
C LEU A 69 -10.95 -17.09 -15.81
N ILE A 70 -11.90 -16.63 -16.62
CA ILE A 70 -13.28 -17.10 -16.62
C ILE A 70 -13.63 -17.68 -17.99
N ALA A 71 -14.37 -18.80 -18.00
CA ALA A 71 -15.00 -19.36 -19.18
C ALA A 71 -16.52 -19.36 -19.03
N PHE A 72 -17.23 -18.90 -20.05
CA PHE A 72 -18.69 -18.94 -20.10
C PHE A 72 -19.14 -20.24 -20.77
N MET A 73 -19.33 -21.29 -19.97
CA MET A 73 -19.84 -22.57 -20.42
C MET A 73 -20.71 -23.22 -19.34
N PRO A 74 -21.76 -23.98 -19.71
CA PRO A 74 -22.51 -24.77 -18.75
C PRO A 74 -21.61 -25.86 -18.15
N TRP A 75 -21.63 -26.01 -16.82
CA TRP A 75 -20.88 -27.05 -16.13
C TRP A 75 -21.82 -27.90 -15.28
N ASN A 76 -22.47 -28.90 -15.90
CA ASN A 76 -23.29 -29.92 -15.22
C ASN A 76 -24.24 -29.40 -14.13
N GLY A 77 -24.79 -28.18 -14.29
CA GLY A 77 -25.69 -27.55 -13.31
C GLY A 77 -25.02 -26.93 -12.08
N TYR A 78 -23.68 -26.94 -11.96
CA TYR A 78 -22.96 -26.28 -10.86
C TYR A 78 -22.97 -24.74 -10.96
N ASN A 79 -23.31 -24.21 -12.14
CA ASN A 79 -23.46 -22.78 -12.42
C ASN A 79 -24.84 -22.44 -13.02
N PHE A 80 -25.90 -23.09 -12.52
CA PHE A 80 -27.30 -22.81 -12.90
C PHE A 80 -27.87 -21.61 -12.14
#